data_AF-A0A357G6P7-F1
#
_entry.id   AF-A0A357G6P7-F1
#
_cell.length_a   1.000
_cell.length_b   1.000
_cell.length_c   1.000
_cell.angle_alpha   90.00
_cell.angle_beta   90.00
_cell.angle_gamma   90.00
#
_symmetry.space_group_name_H-M   'P 1'
#
loop_
_entity.id
_entity.type
_entity.pdbx_description
1 polymer ?
#
loop_
_entity_poly.entity_id
_entity_poly.type
_entity_poly.pdbx_seq_one_letter_code
_entity_poly.pdbx_strand_id
1 'polypeptide(L)'
;MKINLKIEKKKHQGSILVFSLLIMFIVLSVVVGISGTSVISRKTSSSTDDSVRAFQAADSGLEKVLAKIKMDNLGTVDELRTTGLMSCNVVGGLAVIADNNVGYELTFKDDSDNVITTCNSANAIGEVKSIGSYETVSRAIEISVDIFDPCDNVLSVDYYGDGTDVYDTVAIGDQCWLDRNLNVGNILAGANSLPNPADAIIEKWCPGASGTQDTNMDCDTYGGLYRRDEAMSIGVNPNQGICPNDWHIPSDDEWHILENSLKLVAASCNLSRNGSSPGGGWDCNDAGIELKVGGISEFNALFSGQVATNKFWFRGIYGYFWSSSNNIRAVKDDADNVFRDDNLTAGGIDFLNNRGASVRCIKD
;
A
#
# COMPACT_ATOMS: atom_id res chain seq x y z
N MET A 1 39.84 84.66 -76.39
CA MET A 1 40.12 83.26 -75.99
C MET A 1 38.92 82.77 -75.18
N LYS A 2 38.01 81.99 -75.79
CA LYS A 2 36.85 81.38 -75.11
C LYS A 2 37.08 79.87 -75.08
N ILE A 3 37.31 79.31 -73.89
CA ILE A 3 37.45 77.86 -73.69
C ILE A 3 36.04 77.30 -73.45
N ASN A 4 35.59 76.43 -74.35
CA ASN A 4 34.33 75.70 -74.23
C ASN A 4 34.62 74.37 -73.51
N LEU A 5 34.30 74.29 -72.21
CA LEU A 5 34.44 73.07 -71.41
C LEU A 5 33.16 72.24 -71.53
N LYS A 6 33.25 71.11 -72.26
CA LYS A 6 32.20 70.10 -72.38
C LYS A 6 32.32 69.16 -71.17
N ILE A 7 31.41 69.30 -70.19
CA ILE A 7 31.34 68.39 -69.03
C ILE A 7 30.47 67.19 -69.40
N GLU A 8 31.07 66.05 -69.69
CA GLU A 8 30.35 64.77 -69.78
C GLU A 8 30.03 64.24 -68.37
N LYS A 9 28.74 64.19 -68.02
CA LYS A 9 28.27 63.43 -66.86
C LYS A 9 28.24 61.94 -67.21
N LYS A 10 29.20 61.16 -66.70
CA LYS A 10 29.10 59.69 -66.68
C LYS A 10 27.95 59.26 -65.76
N LYS A 11 26.95 58.60 -66.32
CA LYS A 11 25.75 58.12 -65.63
C LYS A 11 26.04 56.74 -65.00
N HIS A 12 26.23 56.69 -63.68
CA HIS A 12 26.44 55.43 -62.93
C HIS A 12 25.13 54.65 -62.75
N GLN A 13 24.62 54.04 -63.82
CA GLN A 13 23.41 53.19 -63.76
C GLN A 13 23.68 51.74 -63.30
N GLY A 14 24.94 51.32 -63.15
CA GLY A 14 25.29 49.95 -62.72
C GLY A 14 25.26 49.69 -61.21
N SER A 15 25.36 50.72 -60.36
CA SER A 15 25.53 50.54 -58.90
C SER A 15 24.22 50.11 -58.20
N ILE A 16 23.08 50.71 -58.57
CA ILE A 16 21.78 50.44 -57.94
C ILE A 16 21.34 48.98 -58.16
N LEU A 17 21.61 48.44 -59.35
CA LEU A 17 21.25 47.06 -59.68
C LEU A 17 22.03 46.07 -58.80
N VAL A 18 23.34 46.28 -58.63
CA VAL A 18 24.20 45.41 -57.83
C VAL A 18 23.82 45.46 -56.36
N PHE A 19 23.59 46.67 -55.79
CA PHE A 19 23.13 46.80 -54.41
C PHE A 19 21.75 46.15 -54.18
N SER A 20 20.82 46.30 -55.12
CA SER A 20 19.51 45.64 -55.05
C SER A 20 19.64 44.11 -55.08
N LEU A 21 20.52 43.58 -55.93
CA LEU A 21 20.80 42.13 -56.01
C LEU A 21 21.45 41.59 -54.73
N LEU A 22 22.36 42.37 -54.14
CA LEU A 22 23.05 42.01 -52.89
C LEU A 22 22.08 42.01 -51.71
N ILE A 23 21.20 43.01 -51.62
CA ILE A 23 20.12 43.06 -50.62
C ILE A 23 19.15 41.90 -50.81
N MET A 24 18.73 41.60 -52.04
CA MET A 24 17.85 40.48 -52.32
C MET A 24 18.48 39.13 -51.93
N PHE A 25 19.77 38.96 -52.18
CA PHE A 25 20.51 37.76 -51.77
C PHE A 25 20.59 37.62 -50.25
N ILE A 26 20.87 38.72 -49.54
CA ILE A 26 20.88 38.74 -48.06
C ILE A 26 19.49 38.39 -47.52
N VAL A 27 18.43 39.03 -48.02
CA VAL A 27 17.05 38.75 -47.59
C VAL A 27 16.69 37.29 -47.84
N LEU A 28 17.03 36.73 -49.00
CA LEU A 28 16.77 35.32 -49.32
C LEU A 28 17.52 34.38 -48.35
N SER A 29 18.79 34.67 -48.04
CA SER A 29 19.57 33.85 -47.11
C SER A 29 18.99 33.85 -45.69
N VAL A 30 18.49 34.99 -45.22
CA VAL A 30 17.82 35.10 -43.91
C VAL A 30 16.50 34.33 -43.90
N VAL A 31 15.69 34.44 -44.97
CA VAL A 31 14.41 33.71 -45.08
C VAL A 31 14.62 32.20 -45.10
N VAL A 32 15.62 31.71 -45.83
CA VAL A 32 15.98 30.28 -45.86
C VAL A 32 16.48 29.82 -44.48
N GLY A 33 17.29 30.64 -43.79
CA GLY A 33 17.72 30.36 -42.41
C GLY A 33 16.54 30.20 -41.44
N ILE A 34 15.62 31.16 -41.42
CA ILE A 34 14.44 31.14 -40.54
C ILE A 34 13.57 29.92 -40.87
N SER A 35 13.29 29.68 -42.15
CA SER A 35 12.46 28.56 -42.59
C SER A 35 13.10 27.21 -42.22
N GLY A 36 14.41 27.07 -42.39
CA GLY A 36 15.16 25.87 -42.01
C GLY A 36 15.06 25.57 -40.51
N THR A 37 15.24 26.58 -39.66
CA THR A 37 15.10 26.41 -38.20
C THR A 37 13.68 26.02 -37.77
N SER A 38 12.65 26.57 -38.42
CA SER A 38 11.25 26.26 -38.15
C SER A 38 10.86 24.83 -38.54
N VAL A 39 11.39 24.33 -39.65
CA VAL A 39 11.19 22.94 -40.07
C VAL A 39 11.90 21.98 -39.10
N ILE A 40 13.13 22.30 -38.68
CA ILE A 40 13.88 21.49 -37.72
C ILE A 40 13.16 21.47 -36.35
N SER A 41 12.66 22.61 -35.86
CA SER A 41 11.93 22.67 -34.59
C SER A 41 10.61 21.88 -34.64
N ARG A 42 9.87 21.94 -35.77
CA ARG A 42 8.69 21.09 -35.96
C ARG A 42 9.01 19.59 -35.99
N LYS A 43 10.07 19.20 -36.70
CA LYS A 43 10.47 17.78 -36.79
C LYS A 43 10.91 17.23 -35.43
N THR A 44 11.70 18.00 -34.68
CA THR A 44 12.13 17.64 -33.32
C THR A 44 10.95 17.60 -32.34
N SER A 45 9.98 18.51 -32.46
CA SER A 45 8.73 18.47 -31.69
C SER A 45 7.92 17.20 -32.01
N SER A 46 7.76 16.84 -33.29
CA SER A 46 7.04 15.64 -33.71
C SER A 46 7.71 14.37 -33.17
N SER A 47 9.03 14.23 -33.31
CA SER A 47 9.74 13.05 -32.81
C SER A 47 9.69 12.94 -31.28
N THR A 48 9.57 14.08 -30.58
CA THR A 48 9.37 14.09 -29.13
C THR A 48 7.95 13.64 -28.78
N ASP A 49 6.93 14.12 -29.50
CA ASP A 49 5.53 13.67 -29.33
C ASP A 49 5.39 12.16 -29.54
N ASP A 50 5.98 11.62 -30.62
CA ASP A 50 5.97 10.18 -30.91
C ASP A 50 6.62 9.38 -29.78
N SER A 51 7.72 9.90 -29.22
CA SER A 51 8.43 9.29 -28.09
C SER A 51 7.60 9.28 -26.82
N VAL A 52 6.87 10.38 -26.53
CA VAL A 52 5.98 10.48 -25.36
C VAL A 52 4.82 9.50 -25.49
N ARG A 53 4.22 9.36 -26.67
CA ARG A 53 3.13 8.41 -26.91
C ARG A 53 3.58 6.95 -26.77
N ALA A 54 4.73 6.60 -27.33
CA ALA A 54 5.30 5.26 -27.17
C ALA A 54 5.59 4.94 -25.69
N PHE A 55 6.06 5.93 -24.91
CA PHE A 55 6.25 5.76 -23.47
C PHE A 55 4.92 5.56 -22.73
N GLN A 56 3.91 6.37 -23.02
CA GLN A 56 2.57 6.25 -22.41
C GLN A 56 1.90 4.89 -22.72
N ALA A 57 2.12 4.35 -23.93
CA ALA A 57 1.66 3.01 -24.28
C ALA A 57 2.34 1.93 -23.42
N ALA A 58 3.66 2.04 -23.21
CA ALA A 58 4.40 1.12 -22.35
C ALA A 58 3.89 1.18 -20.89
N ASP A 59 3.71 2.40 -20.37
CA ASP A 59 3.21 2.65 -19.01
C ASP A 59 1.81 2.05 -18.80
N SER A 60 0.93 2.23 -19.78
CA SER A 60 -0.43 1.65 -19.75
C SER A 60 -0.43 0.12 -19.69
N GLY A 61 0.48 -0.52 -20.43
CA GLY A 61 0.64 -1.98 -20.38
C GLY A 61 1.14 -2.45 -19.01
N LEU A 62 2.08 -1.70 -18.43
CA LEU A 62 2.67 -2.03 -17.14
C LEU A 62 1.64 -1.92 -16.01
N GLU A 63 0.90 -0.81 -15.93
CA GLU A 63 -0.14 -0.58 -14.93
C GLU A 63 -1.20 -1.69 -14.92
N LYS A 64 -1.64 -2.12 -16.12
CA LYS A 64 -2.61 -3.22 -16.24
C LYS A 64 -2.10 -4.53 -15.67
N VAL A 65 -0.84 -4.87 -15.92
CA VAL A 65 -0.27 -6.14 -15.45
C VAL A 65 0.08 -6.06 -13.96
N LEU A 66 0.63 -4.94 -13.49
CA LEU A 66 0.96 -4.77 -12.08
C LEU A 66 -0.29 -4.76 -11.19
N ALA A 67 -1.40 -4.18 -11.64
CA ALA A 67 -2.67 -4.26 -10.92
C ALA A 67 -3.10 -5.72 -10.72
N LYS A 68 -2.93 -6.56 -11.75
CA LYS A 68 -3.27 -7.99 -11.68
C LYS A 68 -2.32 -8.77 -10.78
N ILE A 69 -1.02 -8.51 -10.88
CA ILE A 69 -0.03 -9.19 -10.06
C ILE A 69 -0.19 -8.80 -8.59
N LYS A 70 -0.33 -7.50 -8.28
CA LYS A 70 -0.34 -6.99 -6.91
C LYS A 70 -1.71 -7.02 -6.22
N MET A 71 -2.79 -6.64 -6.92
CA MET A 71 -4.11 -6.53 -6.29
C MET A 71 -4.89 -7.85 -6.33
N ASP A 72 -4.70 -8.65 -7.38
CA ASP A 72 -5.40 -9.93 -7.54
C ASP A 72 -4.51 -11.14 -7.17
N ASN A 73 -3.30 -10.89 -6.66
CA ASN A 73 -2.32 -11.90 -6.24
C ASN A 73 -2.00 -12.96 -7.31
N LEU A 74 -1.82 -12.54 -8.56
CA LEU A 74 -1.52 -13.41 -9.70
C LEU A 74 -0.03 -13.39 -10.00
N GLY A 75 0.70 -14.33 -9.40
CA GLY A 75 2.16 -14.36 -9.42
C GLY A 75 2.78 -14.92 -10.71
N THR A 76 2.01 -15.55 -11.60
CA THR A 76 2.54 -16.29 -12.76
C THR A 76 1.92 -15.88 -14.09
N VAL A 77 2.63 -16.14 -15.20
CA VAL A 77 2.13 -15.85 -16.55
C VAL A 77 0.90 -16.70 -16.89
N ASP A 78 0.82 -17.93 -16.38
CA ASP A 78 -0.36 -18.79 -16.59
C ASP A 78 -1.61 -18.21 -15.91
N GLU A 79 -1.47 -17.70 -14.68
CA GLU A 79 -2.56 -17.03 -13.96
C GLU A 79 -3.02 -15.77 -14.69
N LEU A 80 -2.08 -14.90 -15.11
CA LEU A 80 -2.39 -13.71 -15.89
C LEU A 80 -3.15 -14.03 -17.18
N ARG A 81 -2.77 -15.10 -17.88
CA ARG A 81 -3.46 -15.57 -19.09
C ARG A 81 -4.90 -16.01 -18.80
N THR A 82 -5.14 -16.67 -17.68
CA THR A 82 -6.46 -17.27 -17.37
C THR A 82 -7.54 -16.25 -16.99
N THR A 83 -7.14 -15.05 -16.52
CA THR A 83 -8.07 -13.97 -16.17
C THR A 83 -8.71 -13.26 -17.37
N GLY A 84 -8.31 -13.61 -18.59
CA GLY A 84 -8.96 -13.12 -19.81
C GLY A 84 -8.70 -11.65 -20.14
N LEU A 85 -7.79 -10.96 -19.44
CA LEU A 85 -7.45 -9.57 -19.74
C LEU A 85 -6.80 -9.42 -21.12
N MET A 86 -5.98 -10.38 -21.53
CA MET A 86 -5.11 -10.27 -22.71
C MET A 86 -4.77 -11.64 -23.30
N SER A 87 -4.55 -11.73 -24.62
CA SER A 87 -4.05 -12.95 -25.24
C SER A 87 -2.54 -13.06 -25.04
N CYS A 88 -2.09 -14.09 -24.31
CA CYS A 88 -0.68 -14.47 -24.30
C CYS A 88 -0.34 -15.31 -25.54
N ASN A 89 0.72 -14.95 -26.25
CA ASN A 89 1.27 -15.70 -27.38
C ASN A 89 2.77 -15.91 -27.22
N VAL A 90 3.31 -16.97 -27.82
CA VAL A 90 4.76 -17.18 -27.88
C VAL A 90 5.31 -16.52 -29.13
N VAL A 91 6.08 -15.44 -28.97
CA VAL A 91 6.69 -14.68 -30.07
C VAL A 91 8.21 -14.66 -29.88
N GLY A 92 8.96 -15.10 -30.89
CA GLY A 92 10.43 -15.15 -30.79
C GLY A 92 10.97 -16.06 -29.69
N GLY A 93 10.16 -17.03 -29.22
CA GLY A 93 10.50 -17.90 -28.08
C GLY A 93 10.24 -17.27 -26.71
N LEU A 94 9.55 -16.14 -26.64
CA LEU A 94 9.18 -15.44 -25.41
C LEU A 94 7.68 -15.53 -25.17
N ALA A 95 7.27 -15.62 -23.90
CA ALA A 95 5.88 -15.39 -23.54
C ALA A 95 5.58 -13.89 -23.67
N VAL A 96 4.67 -13.54 -24.59
CA VAL A 96 4.29 -12.15 -24.86
C VAL A 96 2.81 -11.95 -24.58
N ILE A 97 2.51 -11.01 -23.70
CA ILE A 97 1.15 -10.50 -23.48
C ILE A 97 1.04 -9.14 -24.18
N ALA A 98 0.10 -9.00 -25.10
CA ALA A 98 -0.04 -7.78 -25.89
C ALA A 98 -1.50 -7.38 -26.06
N ASP A 99 -1.72 -6.07 -26.24
CA ASP A 99 -3.00 -5.50 -26.67
C ASP A 99 -2.79 -4.73 -27.97
N ASN A 100 -3.19 -5.34 -29.07
CA ASN A 100 -3.03 -4.81 -30.43
C ASN A 100 -3.73 -3.46 -30.63
N ASN A 101 -4.67 -3.06 -29.76
CA ASN A 101 -5.36 -1.78 -29.86
C ASN A 101 -4.63 -0.64 -29.18
N VAL A 102 -3.71 -0.93 -28.26
CA VAL A 102 -3.04 0.06 -27.39
C VAL A 102 -1.53 0.13 -27.66
N GLY A 103 -0.98 -0.81 -28.43
CA GLY A 103 0.37 -0.73 -28.99
C GLY A 103 1.48 -1.05 -28.00
N TYR A 104 1.22 -1.88 -26.99
CA TYR A 104 2.23 -2.38 -26.07
C TYR A 104 2.39 -3.90 -26.12
N GLU A 105 3.59 -4.37 -25.77
CA GLU A 105 3.98 -5.77 -25.62
C GLU A 105 4.67 -5.96 -24.26
N LEU A 106 4.27 -7.00 -23.53
CA LEU A 106 4.82 -7.35 -22.23
C LEU A 106 5.63 -8.65 -22.34
N THR A 107 6.82 -8.66 -21.74
CA THR A 107 7.67 -9.84 -21.55
C THR A 107 8.09 -9.94 -20.09
N PHE A 108 8.47 -11.14 -19.66
CA PHE A 108 8.62 -11.45 -18.23
C PHE A 108 9.92 -12.20 -17.97
N LYS A 109 10.48 -11.99 -16.78
CA LYS A 109 11.50 -12.87 -16.20
C LYS A 109 11.03 -13.40 -14.86
N ASP A 110 11.57 -14.55 -14.46
CA ASP A 110 11.39 -15.08 -13.11
C ASP A 110 12.34 -14.45 -12.08
N ASP A 111 12.14 -14.76 -10.81
CA ASP A 111 12.94 -14.26 -9.68
C ASP A 111 14.43 -14.60 -9.79
N SER A 112 14.79 -15.57 -10.64
CA SER A 112 16.17 -15.96 -10.92
C SER A 112 16.72 -15.28 -12.18
N ASP A 113 16.06 -14.22 -12.67
CA ASP A 113 16.40 -13.45 -13.88
C ASP A 113 16.34 -14.30 -15.17
N ASN A 114 15.65 -15.45 -15.15
CA ASN A 114 15.45 -16.24 -16.36
C ASN A 114 14.25 -15.75 -17.13
N VAL A 115 14.40 -15.60 -18.44
CA VAL A 115 13.31 -15.15 -19.31
C VAL A 115 12.21 -16.20 -19.40
N ILE A 116 10.96 -15.78 -19.22
CA ILE A 116 9.80 -16.65 -19.35
C ILE A 116 9.46 -16.84 -20.84
N THR A 117 9.53 -18.09 -21.29
CA THR A 117 9.43 -18.45 -22.72
C THR A 117 8.06 -19.00 -23.12
N THR A 118 7.20 -19.34 -22.16
CA THR A 118 5.90 -19.97 -22.43
C THR A 118 4.76 -19.30 -21.65
N CYS A 119 3.58 -19.25 -22.27
CA CYS A 119 2.38 -18.67 -21.67
C CYS A 119 1.75 -19.51 -20.55
N ASN A 120 2.25 -20.73 -20.32
CA ASN A 120 1.77 -21.64 -19.29
C ASN A 120 2.84 -21.81 -18.19
N SER A 121 3.75 -20.85 -18.07
CA SER A 121 4.78 -20.87 -17.04
C SER A 121 4.15 -20.70 -15.66
N ALA A 122 4.45 -21.62 -14.77
CA ALA A 122 4.12 -21.55 -13.34
C ALA A 122 5.25 -20.92 -12.50
N ASN A 123 6.33 -20.44 -13.14
CA ASN A 123 7.35 -19.68 -12.44
C ASN A 123 6.78 -18.32 -12.03
N ALA A 124 7.11 -17.90 -10.81
CA ALA A 124 6.81 -16.56 -10.32
C ALA A 124 7.45 -15.51 -11.23
N ILE A 125 6.75 -14.41 -11.47
CA ILE A 125 7.22 -13.27 -12.23
C ILE A 125 8.01 -12.36 -11.29
N GLY A 126 9.31 -12.23 -11.54
CA GLY A 126 10.21 -11.33 -10.79
C GLY A 126 10.51 -10.03 -11.53
N GLU A 127 10.27 -9.96 -12.85
CA GLU A 127 10.46 -8.72 -13.63
C GLU A 127 9.44 -8.65 -14.77
N VAL A 128 8.91 -7.45 -15.01
CA VAL A 128 8.06 -7.13 -16.15
C VAL A 128 8.76 -6.10 -17.02
N LYS A 129 8.86 -6.42 -18.31
CA LYS A 129 9.29 -5.50 -19.36
C LYS A 129 8.12 -5.16 -20.25
N SER A 130 7.74 -3.88 -20.27
CA SER A 130 6.72 -3.33 -21.16
C SER A 130 7.35 -2.52 -22.29
N ILE A 131 7.02 -2.85 -23.54
CA ILE A 131 7.47 -2.15 -24.74
C ILE A 131 6.26 -1.49 -25.39
N GLY A 132 6.19 -0.16 -25.33
CA GLY A 132 5.19 0.64 -26.03
C GLY A 132 5.70 1.12 -27.38
N SER A 133 4.83 1.13 -28.37
CA SER A 133 5.15 1.49 -29.75
C SER A 133 4.18 2.54 -30.30
N TYR A 134 4.71 3.51 -31.03
CA TYR A 134 3.94 4.49 -31.78
C TYR A 134 4.67 4.80 -33.09
N GLU A 135 4.01 4.57 -34.23
CA GLU A 135 4.60 4.66 -35.57
C GLU A 135 5.88 3.82 -35.71
N THR A 136 7.05 4.46 -35.73
CA THR A 136 8.37 3.79 -35.84
C THR A 136 9.21 3.90 -34.56
N VAL A 137 8.63 4.47 -33.50
CA VAL A 137 9.30 4.72 -32.23
C VAL A 137 8.81 3.72 -31.19
N SER A 138 9.75 3.08 -30.51
CA SER A 138 9.47 2.23 -29.36
C SER A 138 10.14 2.77 -28.10
N ARG A 139 9.49 2.56 -26.95
CA ARG A 139 10.03 2.83 -25.62
C ARG A 139 9.76 1.62 -24.73
N ALA A 140 10.75 1.27 -23.91
CA ALA A 140 10.64 0.16 -22.99
C ALA A 140 10.74 0.66 -21.54
N ILE A 141 9.95 0.06 -20.66
CA ILE A 141 9.99 0.22 -19.21
C ILE A 141 10.22 -1.18 -18.64
N GLU A 142 11.21 -1.31 -17.76
CA GLU A 142 11.52 -2.54 -17.05
C GLU A 142 11.39 -2.26 -15.55
N ILE A 143 10.65 -3.10 -14.84
CA ILE A 143 10.46 -2.99 -13.40
C ILE A 143 10.57 -4.38 -12.76
N SER A 144 11.25 -4.45 -11.62
CA SER A 144 11.18 -5.62 -10.76
C SER A 144 9.77 -5.74 -10.17
N VAL A 145 9.22 -6.93 -10.29
CA VAL A 145 8.04 -7.33 -9.55
C VAL A 145 8.56 -7.89 -8.24
N ASP A 146 8.83 -7.00 -7.31
CA ASP A 146 8.76 -7.40 -5.92
C ASP A 146 7.27 -7.62 -5.66
N ILE A 147 6.87 -8.88 -5.41
CA ILE A 147 5.60 -9.13 -4.73
C ILE A 147 5.70 -8.26 -3.49
N PHE A 148 4.87 -7.22 -3.44
CA PHE A 148 4.82 -6.38 -2.28
C PHE A 148 4.26 -7.26 -1.18
N ASP A 149 5.16 -7.82 -0.40
CA ASP A 149 4.89 -8.62 0.77
C ASP A 149 5.13 -7.71 1.97
N PRO A 150 4.06 -7.16 2.58
CA PRO A 150 4.17 -6.37 3.79
C PRO A 150 4.96 -7.07 4.90
N CYS A 151 5.02 -8.41 4.87
CA CYS A 151 5.72 -9.20 5.86
C CYS A 151 7.21 -9.43 5.53
N ASP A 152 7.72 -9.02 4.37
CA ASP A 152 9.10 -9.27 3.91
C ASP A 152 9.57 -10.73 4.10
N ASN A 153 8.74 -11.70 3.72
CA ASN A 153 8.96 -13.13 3.89
C ASN A 153 9.08 -13.61 5.36
N VAL A 154 8.72 -12.78 6.35
CA VAL A 154 8.61 -13.22 7.74
C VAL A 154 7.33 -14.04 7.87
N LEU A 155 7.45 -15.37 7.94
CA LEU A 155 6.30 -16.29 8.08
C LEU A 155 5.82 -16.45 9.52
N SER A 156 6.74 -16.34 10.49
CA SER A 156 6.43 -16.44 11.90
C SER A 156 7.48 -15.77 12.78
N VAL A 157 7.09 -15.47 14.01
CA VAL A 157 7.86 -14.75 15.02
C VAL A 157 7.86 -15.54 16.31
N ASP A 158 9.05 -15.94 16.75
CA ASP A 158 9.27 -16.57 18.06
C ASP A 158 9.49 -15.49 19.12
N TYR A 159 8.51 -15.31 20.01
CA TYR A 159 8.51 -14.23 20.99
C TYR A 159 9.70 -14.28 21.95
N TYR A 160 9.99 -15.47 22.50
CA TYR A 160 11.08 -15.67 23.46
C TYR A 160 12.37 -16.18 22.82
N GLY A 161 12.31 -16.66 21.57
CA GLY A 161 13.46 -17.24 20.87
C GLY A 161 13.78 -18.68 21.30
N ASP A 162 12.88 -19.33 22.04
CA ASP A 162 13.01 -20.70 22.54
C ASP A 162 11.99 -21.68 21.92
N GLY A 163 11.15 -21.19 21.01
CA GLY A 163 10.16 -21.95 20.26
C GLY A 163 8.85 -22.21 20.99
N THR A 164 8.59 -21.66 22.19
CA THR A 164 7.34 -21.93 22.93
C THR A 164 6.17 -21.07 22.46
N ASP A 165 6.45 -19.83 22.03
CA ASP A 165 5.43 -18.82 21.69
C ASP A 165 5.71 -18.26 20.29
N VAL A 166 5.37 -19.05 19.27
CA VAL A 166 5.63 -18.76 17.84
C VAL A 166 4.36 -18.29 17.15
N TYR A 167 4.25 -17.00 16.83
CA TYR A 167 3.10 -16.40 16.15
C TYR A 167 3.31 -16.39 14.64
N ASP A 168 2.33 -16.81 13.86
CA ASP A 168 2.44 -16.70 12.41
C ASP A 168 2.11 -15.25 11.99
N THR A 169 2.41 -14.90 10.75
CA THR A 169 2.13 -13.57 10.21
C THR A 169 1.06 -13.64 9.12
N VAL A 170 0.37 -12.52 8.93
CA VAL A 170 -0.62 -12.34 7.88
C VAL A 170 -0.45 -10.97 7.24
N ALA A 171 -0.35 -10.95 5.91
CA ALA A 171 -0.35 -9.73 5.12
C ALA A 171 -1.79 -9.27 4.88
N ILE A 172 -2.10 -8.02 5.26
CA ILE A 172 -3.42 -7.43 5.07
C ILE A 172 -3.28 -6.04 4.46
N GLY A 173 -3.66 -5.90 3.19
CA GLY A 173 -3.36 -4.70 2.42
C GLY A 173 -1.86 -4.43 2.42
N ASP A 174 -1.47 -3.29 2.97
CA ASP A 174 -0.08 -2.84 3.02
C ASP A 174 0.60 -3.06 4.38
N GLN A 175 0.04 -3.92 5.21
CA GLN A 175 0.47 -4.12 6.60
C GLN A 175 0.70 -5.60 6.91
N CYS A 176 1.71 -5.89 7.73
CA CYS A 176 1.96 -7.22 8.26
C CYS A 176 1.55 -7.32 9.72
N TRP A 177 0.65 -8.25 10.01
CA TRP A 177 0.04 -8.45 11.31
C TRP A 177 0.39 -9.83 11.88
N LEU A 178 0.37 -9.98 13.20
CA LEU A 178 0.36 -11.31 13.79
C LEU A 178 -1.00 -12.00 13.55
N ASP A 179 -0.98 -13.31 13.29
CA ASP A 179 -2.16 -14.12 12.99
C ASP A 179 -3.13 -14.26 14.18
N ARG A 180 -2.60 -14.17 15.41
CA ARG A 180 -3.40 -14.28 16.66
C ARG A 180 -2.96 -13.33 17.78
N ASN A 181 -3.81 -13.23 18.80
CA ASN A 181 -3.64 -12.30 19.91
C ASN A 181 -2.46 -12.76 20.75
N LEU A 182 -1.67 -11.81 21.25
CA LEU A 182 -0.57 -12.15 22.15
C LEU A 182 -1.08 -12.91 23.38
N ASN A 183 -0.34 -13.94 23.78
CA ASN A 183 -0.66 -14.81 24.91
C ASN A 183 0.52 -14.98 25.88
N VAL A 184 1.33 -13.94 26.06
CA VAL A 184 2.57 -13.95 26.82
C VAL A 184 2.40 -13.45 28.26
N GLY A 185 3.37 -13.75 29.13
CA GLY A 185 3.37 -13.32 30.53
C GLY A 185 2.57 -14.20 31.49
N ASN A 186 2.59 -13.80 32.77
CA ASN A 186 1.98 -14.50 33.89
C ASN A 186 0.46 -14.30 33.91
N ILE A 187 -0.25 -15.40 34.17
CA ILE A 187 -1.71 -15.38 34.29
C ILE A 187 -2.09 -14.87 35.68
N LEU A 188 -2.88 -13.82 35.72
CA LEU A 188 -3.52 -13.30 36.92
C LEU A 188 -4.65 -14.25 37.39
N ALA A 189 -4.86 -14.34 38.69
CA ALA A 189 -5.82 -15.27 39.28
C ALA A 189 -7.27 -15.04 38.83
N GLY A 190 -7.61 -13.81 38.42
CA GLY A 190 -8.95 -13.46 37.94
C GLY A 190 -9.06 -11.96 37.67
N ALA A 191 -10.23 -11.52 37.21
CA ALA A 191 -10.47 -10.11 36.84
C ALA A 191 -10.31 -9.13 38.02
N ASN A 192 -10.37 -9.61 39.26
CA ASN A 192 -10.16 -8.84 40.49
C ASN A 192 -8.68 -8.67 40.87
N SER A 193 -7.78 -9.38 40.21
CA SER A 193 -6.33 -9.24 40.39
C SER A 193 -5.83 -8.13 39.48
N LEU A 194 -5.07 -7.18 40.03
CA LEU A 194 -4.55 -6.04 39.28
C LEU A 194 -3.09 -6.31 38.89
N PRO A 195 -2.69 -6.05 37.63
CA PRO A 195 -1.31 -6.15 37.23
C PRO A 195 -0.46 -5.03 37.84
N ASN A 196 0.83 -5.30 37.95
CA ASN A 196 1.85 -4.43 38.50
C ASN A 196 2.93 -4.10 37.45
N PRO A 197 2.70 -3.12 36.57
CA PRO A 197 3.62 -2.78 35.47
C PRO A 197 4.99 -2.26 35.95
N ALA A 198 5.16 -2.03 37.26
CA ALA A 198 6.40 -1.56 37.84
C ALA A 198 7.43 -2.67 38.11
N ASP A 199 7.04 -3.95 38.06
CA ASP A 199 7.94 -5.07 38.32
C ASP A 199 8.56 -5.68 37.05
N ALA A 200 8.22 -5.15 35.88
CA ALA A 200 8.70 -5.59 34.56
C ALA A 200 8.36 -7.06 34.24
N ILE A 201 7.35 -7.62 34.90
CA ILE A 201 6.79 -8.93 34.58
C ILE A 201 5.51 -8.70 33.79
N ILE A 202 5.45 -9.21 32.55
CA ILE A 202 4.21 -9.16 31.77
C ILE A 202 3.13 -9.92 32.50
N GLU A 203 2.03 -9.27 32.82
CA GLU A 203 0.86 -9.88 33.45
C GLU A 203 -0.39 -9.77 32.56
N LYS A 204 -1.19 -10.84 32.53
CA LYS A 204 -2.40 -10.92 31.70
C LYS A 204 -3.57 -11.52 32.45
N TRP A 205 -4.76 -11.13 32.05
CA TRP A 205 -5.97 -11.90 32.31
C TRP A 205 -6.27 -12.83 31.15
N CYS A 206 -6.76 -14.02 31.46
CA CYS A 206 -7.33 -14.91 30.45
C CYS A 206 -8.85 -14.67 30.34
N PRO A 207 -9.41 -14.57 29.12
CA PRO A 207 -10.84 -14.32 28.91
C PRO A 207 -11.77 -15.26 29.68
N GLY A 208 -12.51 -14.71 30.65
CA GLY A 208 -13.50 -15.42 31.46
C GLY A 208 -14.95 -15.21 31.00
N ALA A 209 -15.88 -15.88 31.68
CA ALA A 209 -17.31 -15.76 31.38
C ALA A 209 -17.83 -14.35 31.71
N SER A 210 -18.70 -13.81 30.85
CA SER A 210 -19.24 -12.46 31.04
C SER A 210 -19.99 -12.34 32.38
N GLY A 211 -19.68 -11.31 33.16
CA GLY A 211 -20.23 -11.03 34.47
C GLY A 211 -19.50 -11.69 35.65
N THR A 212 -18.46 -12.50 35.41
CA THR A 212 -17.72 -13.22 36.46
C THR A 212 -16.35 -12.59 36.78
N GLN A 213 -15.74 -13.03 37.89
CA GLN A 213 -14.39 -12.62 38.33
C GLN A 213 -13.35 -13.76 38.22
N ASP A 214 -13.79 -14.99 37.92
CA ASP A 214 -13.09 -16.28 38.09
C ASP A 214 -13.76 -17.34 37.15
N THR A 215 -13.35 -18.61 36.91
CA THR A 215 -12.07 -19.37 36.77
C THR A 215 -12.02 -20.07 35.38
N ASN A 216 -13.10 -20.02 34.59
CA ASN A 216 -13.19 -20.67 33.27
C ASN A 216 -12.57 -19.78 32.19
N MET A 217 -11.28 -19.57 32.38
CA MET A 217 -10.39 -18.68 31.66
C MET A 217 -9.80 -19.39 30.45
N ASP A 218 -9.83 -18.74 29.29
CA ASP A 218 -9.43 -19.37 28.02
C ASP A 218 -8.45 -18.49 27.25
N CYS A 219 -7.19 -18.58 27.64
CA CYS A 219 -6.09 -17.91 26.94
C CYS A 219 -5.68 -18.65 25.67
N ASP A 220 -5.79 -19.98 25.65
CA ASP A 220 -5.33 -20.81 24.52
C ASP A 220 -6.16 -20.54 23.27
N THR A 221 -7.46 -20.28 23.43
CA THR A 221 -8.32 -19.88 22.31
C THR A 221 -8.18 -18.39 22.00
N TYR A 222 -8.33 -17.51 22.99
CA TYR A 222 -8.58 -16.09 22.73
C TYR A 222 -7.34 -15.18 22.85
N GLY A 223 -6.22 -15.71 23.36
CA GLY A 223 -5.07 -14.93 23.80
C GLY A 223 -5.31 -14.20 25.13
N GLY A 224 -4.33 -13.39 25.53
CA GLY A 224 -4.37 -12.61 26.77
C GLY A 224 -5.15 -11.29 26.61
N LEU A 225 -5.72 -10.83 27.72
CA LEU A 225 -6.20 -9.47 27.92
C LEU A 225 -5.20 -8.74 28.82
N TYR A 226 -4.71 -7.60 28.38
CA TYR A 226 -3.67 -6.84 29.07
C TYR A 226 -4.22 -5.50 29.53
N ARG A 227 -3.75 -4.99 30.66
CA ARG A 227 -4.02 -3.60 31.04
C ARG A 227 -3.23 -2.67 30.12
N ARG A 228 -3.70 -1.44 29.87
CA ARG A 228 -3.05 -0.56 28.90
C ARG A 228 -1.62 -0.20 29.29
N ASP A 229 -1.40 0.19 30.53
CA ASP A 229 -0.06 0.48 31.05
C ASP A 229 0.85 -0.75 30.95
N GLU A 230 0.36 -1.93 31.32
CA GLU A 230 1.04 -3.20 31.15
C GLU A 230 1.47 -3.42 29.69
N ALA A 231 0.49 -3.35 28.77
CA ALA A 231 0.70 -3.50 27.33
C ALA A 231 1.70 -2.51 26.76
N MET A 232 1.79 -1.29 27.31
CA MET A 232 2.69 -0.23 26.80
C MET A 232 4.01 -0.13 27.56
N SER A 233 4.18 -0.81 28.71
CA SER A 233 5.24 -0.47 29.69
C SER A 233 6.63 -1.04 29.40
N ILE A 234 6.76 -2.00 28.47
CA ILE A 234 7.97 -2.84 28.38
C ILE A 234 8.77 -2.62 27.07
N GLY A 235 8.27 -1.76 26.16
CA GLY A 235 8.90 -1.51 24.87
C GLY A 235 10.16 -0.64 24.91
N VAL A 236 11.12 -0.90 24.00
CA VAL A 236 12.31 -0.07 23.77
C VAL A 236 11.94 1.24 23.08
N ASN A 237 10.92 1.20 22.22
CA ASN A 237 10.31 2.34 21.55
C ASN A 237 8.92 2.66 22.14
N PRO A 238 8.44 3.92 22.05
CA PRO A 238 7.20 4.35 22.70
C PRO A 238 5.95 3.53 22.36
N ASN A 239 5.94 2.89 21.18
CA ASN A 239 4.80 2.13 20.67
C ASN A 239 5.00 0.62 20.69
N GLN A 240 6.24 0.12 20.90
CA GLN A 240 6.52 -1.33 20.88
C GLN A 240 5.65 -2.06 21.91
N GLY A 241 5.59 -1.53 23.14
CA GLY A 241 4.85 -2.15 24.23
C GLY A 241 5.34 -3.58 24.49
N ILE A 242 4.40 -4.50 24.69
CA ILE A 242 4.68 -5.93 24.93
C ILE A 242 4.87 -6.75 23.64
N CYS A 243 4.85 -6.12 22.46
CA CYS A 243 5.08 -6.83 21.20
C CYS A 243 6.53 -7.31 21.06
N PRO A 244 6.79 -8.34 20.22
CA PRO A 244 8.14 -8.77 19.89
C PRO A 244 9.04 -7.60 19.41
N ASN A 245 10.36 -7.83 19.36
CA ASN A 245 11.26 -6.87 18.72
C ASN A 245 10.92 -6.72 17.24
N ASP A 246 11.00 -5.49 16.72
CA ASP A 246 10.60 -5.09 15.35
C ASP A 246 9.08 -5.21 15.08
N TRP A 247 8.29 -5.27 16.14
CA TRP A 247 6.83 -5.25 16.12
C TRP A 247 6.31 -4.28 17.18
N HIS A 248 5.12 -3.73 16.97
CA HIS A 248 4.55 -2.77 17.91
C HIS A 248 3.03 -2.88 18.04
N ILE A 249 2.50 -2.20 19.06
CA ILE A 249 1.05 -2.09 19.26
C ILE A 249 0.52 -1.03 18.28
N PRO A 250 -0.41 -1.39 17.38
CA PRO A 250 -0.87 -0.54 16.29
C PRO A 250 -1.41 0.80 16.78
N SER A 251 -1.02 1.85 16.10
CA SER A 251 -1.56 3.20 16.25
C SER A 251 -2.97 3.32 15.69
N ASP A 252 -3.61 4.45 15.97
CA ASP A 252 -4.92 4.78 15.42
C ASP A 252 -4.92 4.82 13.89
N ASP A 253 -3.83 5.33 13.31
CA ASP A 253 -3.65 5.48 11.88
C ASP A 253 -3.45 4.11 11.20
N GLU A 254 -2.69 3.21 11.84
CA GLU A 254 -2.50 1.84 11.32
C GLU A 254 -3.77 1.01 11.37
N TRP A 255 -4.55 1.13 12.44
CA TRP A 255 -5.89 0.56 12.48
C TRP A 255 -6.77 1.12 11.37
N HIS A 256 -6.67 2.43 11.10
CA HIS A 256 -7.46 3.05 10.05
C HIS A 256 -7.05 2.58 8.65
N ILE A 257 -5.77 2.36 8.38
CA ILE A 257 -5.27 1.77 7.13
C ILE A 257 -5.88 0.36 6.94
N LEU A 258 -5.80 -0.49 7.96
CA LEU A 258 -6.39 -1.83 7.95
C LEU A 258 -7.90 -1.80 7.67
N GLU A 259 -8.64 -0.97 8.39
CA GLU A 259 -10.10 -0.86 8.21
C GLU A 259 -10.46 -0.33 6.82
N ASN A 260 -9.68 0.60 6.30
CA ASN A 260 -9.94 1.24 5.02
C ASN A 260 -9.58 0.34 3.83
N SER A 261 -8.67 -0.64 4.00
CA SER A 261 -8.37 -1.65 2.98
C SER A 261 -9.46 -2.73 2.89
N LEU A 262 -10.22 -2.95 3.97
CA LEU A 262 -11.23 -4.01 4.08
C LEU A 262 -12.68 -3.55 3.91
N LYS A 263 -12.94 -2.24 3.94
CA LYS A 263 -14.29 -1.69 3.78
C LYS A 263 -14.80 -1.83 2.34
N LEU A 264 -16.11 -1.66 2.15
CA LEU A 264 -16.67 -1.47 0.81
C LEU A 264 -16.18 -0.14 0.22
N VAL A 265 -15.95 -0.12 -1.10
CA VAL A 265 -15.49 1.08 -1.82
C VAL A 265 -16.39 2.29 -1.56
N ALA A 266 -17.71 2.09 -1.52
CA ALA A 266 -18.70 3.14 -1.31
C ALA A 266 -18.92 3.53 0.16
N ALA A 267 -18.38 2.78 1.12
CA ALA A 267 -18.59 3.05 2.54
C ALA A 267 -17.66 4.15 3.08
N SER A 268 -18.13 4.85 4.11
CA SER A 268 -17.29 5.74 4.91
C SER A 268 -16.33 4.95 5.80
N CYS A 269 -15.23 5.58 6.18
CA CYS A 269 -14.38 5.16 7.27
C CYS A 269 -13.70 6.40 7.83
N ASN A 270 -14.30 7.01 8.84
CA ASN A 270 -13.82 8.26 9.41
C ASN A 270 -12.87 7.98 10.59
N LEU A 271 -11.65 8.49 10.50
CA LEU A 271 -10.65 8.43 11.59
C LEU A 271 -11.14 9.16 12.85
N SER A 272 -11.95 10.21 12.71
CA SER A 272 -12.49 10.98 13.84
C SER A 272 -13.70 10.34 14.52
N ARG A 273 -14.08 9.11 14.16
CA ARG A 273 -15.26 8.44 14.74
C ARG A 273 -15.02 8.09 16.20
N ASN A 274 -15.99 8.36 17.06
CA ASN A 274 -15.82 8.16 18.51
C ASN A 274 -17.10 7.59 19.14
N GLY A 275 -16.96 6.46 19.82
CA GLY A 275 -18.01 5.72 20.50
C GLY A 275 -18.72 6.43 21.65
N SER A 276 -18.15 7.54 22.15
CA SER A 276 -18.81 8.39 23.13
C SER A 276 -19.83 9.37 22.54
N SER A 277 -19.90 9.47 21.21
CA SER A 277 -20.93 10.28 20.53
C SER A 277 -22.24 9.48 20.35
N PRO A 278 -23.42 10.09 20.46
CA PRO A 278 -24.69 9.42 20.19
C PRO A 278 -24.75 8.88 18.75
N GLY A 279 -24.90 7.56 18.59
CA GLY A 279 -24.83 6.87 17.30
C GLY A 279 -23.42 6.73 16.72
N GLY A 280 -22.38 7.11 17.48
CA GLY A 280 -21.01 7.22 17.02
C GLY A 280 -20.12 6.02 17.32
N GLY A 281 -18.92 6.05 16.74
CA GLY A 281 -17.84 5.06 16.93
C GLY A 281 -17.83 3.93 15.92
N TRP A 282 -18.99 3.54 15.38
CA TRP A 282 -19.10 2.51 14.36
C TRP A 282 -19.05 3.10 12.95
N ASP A 283 -18.10 2.63 12.13
CA ASP A 283 -17.95 3.01 10.72
C ASP A 283 -17.15 1.92 9.97
N CYS A 284 -16.74 2.17 8.73
CA CYS A 284 -15.88 1.25 7.95
C CYS A 284 -16.60 -0.07 7.60
N ASN A 285 -17.85 0.02 7.15
CA ASN A 285 -18.58 -1.14 6.62
C ASN A 285 -17.95 -1.60 5.28
N ASP A 286 -17.68 -2.88 5.00
CA ASP A 286 -17.91 -4.10 5.78
C ASP A 286 -16.62 -4.61 6.49
N ALA A 287 -15.66 -3.74 6.82
CA ALA A 287 -14.39 -4.15 7.42
C ALA A 287 -14.58 -4.97 8.71
N GLY A 288 -15.68 -4.74 9.44
CA GLY A 288 -16.03 -5.55 10.60
C GLY A 288 -16.32 -7.01 10.25
N ILE A 289 -16.89 -7.30 9.08
CA ILE A 289 -17.05 -8.68 8.56
C ILE A 289 -15.69 -9.27 8.24
N GLU A 290 -14.89 -8.54 7.47
CA GLU A 290 -13.64 -9.07 6.92
C GLU A 290 -12.58 -9.34 7.97
N LEU A 291 -12.62 -8.65 9.11
CA LEU A 291 -11.74 -8.89 10.26
C LEU A 291 -12.10 -10.15 11.07
N LYS A 292 -13.32 -10.69 10.94
CA LYS A 292 -13.76 -11.87 11.70
C LYS A 292 -13.16 -13.15 11.14
N VAL A 293 -13.26 -14.23 11.92
CA VAL A 293 -12.98 -15.57 11.43
C VAL A 293 -13.82 -15.88 10.20
N GLY A 294 -13.16 -16.25 9.10
CA GLY A 294 -13.79 -16.54 7.81
C GLY A 294 -13.96 -15.33 6.88
N GLY A 295 -13.54 -14.13 7.29
CA GLY A 295 -13.37 -12.98 6.40
C GLY A 295 -12.10 -13.09 5.55
N ILE A 296 -12.00 -12.28 4.50
CA ILE A 296 -10.88 -12.33 3.53
C ILE A 296 -9.54 -11.86 4.10
N SER A 297 -9.56 -11.15 5.24
CA SER A 297 -8.35 -10.56 5.81
C SER A 297 -7.47 -11.55 6.56
N GLU A 298 -8.01 -12.71 6.94
CA GLU A 298 -7.36 -13.68 7.83
C GLU A 298 -6.88 -13.09 9.19
N PHE A 299 -7.30 -11.87 9.54
CA PHE A 299 -7.02 -11.25 10.84
C PHE A 299 -7.59 -12.07 12.00
N ASN A 300 -8.67 -12.81 11.73
CA ASN A 300 -9.30 -13.77 12.65
C ASN A 300 -9.57 -13.15 14.02
N ALA A 301 -10.25 -12.01 14.05
CA ALA A 301 -10.62 -11.31 15.29
C ALA A 301 -11.49 -12.21 16.17
N LEU A 302 -10.90 -12.74 17.24
CA LEU A 302 -11.62 -13.54 18.23
C LEU A 302 -12.32 -12.64 19.24
N PHE A 303 -13.54 -13.02 19.61
CA PHE A 303 -14.38 -12.27 20.54
C PHE A 303 -14.00 -12.55 22.00
N SER A 304 -12.78 -12.17 22.38
CA SER A 304 -12.18 -12.34 23.71
C SER A 304 -12.91 -11.57 24.81
N GLY A 305 -13.75 -10.59 24.45
CA GLY A 305 -14.35 -9.67 25.40
C GLY A 305 -13.31 -8.74 26.00
N GLN A 306 -13.61 -8.22 27.19
CA GLN A 306 -12.72 -7.33 27.93
C GLN A 306 -12.79 -7.61 29.42
N VAL A 307 -11.80 -7.12 30.16
CA VAL A 307 -11.90 -6.90 31.60
C VAL A 307 -12.34 -5.46 31.82
N ALA A 308 -13.34 -5.24 32.68
CA ALA A 308 -13.74 -3.91 33.14
C ALA A 308 -14.39 -4.00 34.53
N THR A 309 -14.02 -3.09 35.42
CA THR A 309 -14.58 -3.00 36.78
C THR A 309 -14.47 -4.34 37.54
N ASN A 310 -13.29 -4.96 37.50
CA ASN A 310 -12.98 -6.24 38.16
C ASN A 310 -13.82 -7.42 37.68
N LYS A 311 -14.35 -7.39 36.45
CA LYS A 311 -15.14 -8.48 35.85
C LYS A 311 -14.82 -8.66 34.38
N PHE A 312 -15.02 -9.87 33.89
CA PHE A 312 -15.04 -10.15 32.45
C PHE A 312 -16.37 -9.72 31.84
N TRP A 313 -16.33 -9.22 30.61
CA TRP A 313 -17.53 -8.81 29.87
C TRP A 313 -17.43 -9.19 28.41
N PHE A 314 -18.58 -9.53 27.82
CA PHE A 314 -18.77 -9.61 26.37
C PHE A 314 -17.94 -10.66 25.62
N ARG A 315 -17.35 -11.64 26.34
CA ARG A 315 -16.72 -12.80 25.70
C ARG A 315 -17.74 -13.51 24.82
N GLY A 316 -17.35 -13.81 23.59
CA GLY A 316 -18.19 -14.39 22.54
C GLY A 316 -19.03 -13.39 21.74
N ILE A 317 -19.01 -12.10 22.11
CA ILE A 317 -19.81 -11.05 21.45
C ILE A 317 -18.90 -9.98 20.84
N TYR A 318 -17.88 -9.53 21.58
CA TYR A 318 -16.95 -8.49 21.13
C TYR A 318 -15.49 -8.96 21.21
N GLY A 319 -14.69 -8.59 20.22
CA GLY A 319 -13.23 -8.60 20.30
C GLY A 319 -12.75 -7.16 20.49
N TYR A 320 -12.09 -6.88 21.61
CA TYR A 320 -11.54 -5.54 21.90
C TYR A 320 -10.02 -5.56 21.77
N PHE A 321 -9.47 -4.54 21.10
CA PHE A 321 -8.04 -4.44 20.81
C PHE A 321 -7.49 -3.09 21.25
N TRP A 322 -6.33 -3.11 21.88
CA TRP A 322 -5.62 -1.88 22.22
C TRP A 322 -5.04 -1.20 20.98
N SER A 323 -5.05 0.13 21.01
CA SER A 323 -4.18 0.97 20.19
C SER A 323 -3.18 1.73 21.07
N SER A 324 -1.96 1.91 20.55
CA SER A 324 -0.94 2.75 21.18
C SER A 324 -1.41 4.21 21.32
N SER A 325 -2.28 4.69 20.41
CA SER A 325 -2.91 6.03 20.42
C SER A 325 -3.97 6.26 21.50
N ASN A 326 -4.02 5.42 22.54
CA ASN A 326 -4.91 5.58 23.70
C ASN A 326 -6.41 5.50 23.35
N ASN A 327 -6.76 4.56 22.48
CA ASN A 327 -8.13 4.18 22.18
C ASN A 327 -8.24 2.65 22.06
N ILE A 328 -9.46 2.17 21.88
CA ILE A 328 -9.75 0.76 21.62
C ILE A 328 -10.49 0.61 20.29
N ARG A 329 -10.18 -0.47 19.57
CA ARG A 329 -10.99 -0.99 18.48
C ARG A 329 -11.87 -2.13 18.95
N ALA A 330 -13.08 -2.24 18.42
CA ALA A 330 -13.91 -3.40 18.64
C ALA A 330 -14.56 -3.93 17.36
N VAL A 331 -14.52 -5.25 17.23
CA VAL A 331 -15.29 -6.03 16.26
C VAL A 331 -16.39 -6.76 17.03
N LYS A 332 -17.61 -6.80 16.49
CA LYS A 332 -18.78 -7.42 17.12
C LYS A 332 -19.36 -8.51 16.23
N ASP A 333 -19.81 -9.61 16.85
CA ASP A 333 -20.36 -10.79 16.18
C ASP A 333 -21.41 -10.50 15.10
N ASP A 334 -22.39 -9.65 15.40
CA ASP A 334 -23.55 -9.33 14.56
C ASP A 334 -23.44 -7.98 13.81
N ALA A 335 -22.25 -7.35 13.78
CA ALA A 335 -22.05 -6.04 13.16
C ALA A 335 -21.02 -6.07 12.02
N ASP A 336 -21.26 -5.28 10.99
CA ASP A 336 -20.44 -5.27 9.78
C ASP A 336 -19.38 -4.16 9.79
N ASN A 337 -19.45 -3.27 10.77
CA ASN A 337 -18.58 -2.11 10.96
C ASN A 337 -17.61 -2.32 12.12
N VAL A 338 -16.62 -1.42 12.22
CA VAL A 338 -15.60 -1.43 13.27
C VAL A 338 -15.83 -0.26 14.22
N PHE A 339 -15.89 -0.58 15.51
CA PHE A 339 -16.05 0.41 16.57
C PHE A 339 -14.71 1.00 16.99
N ARG A 340 -14.69 2.32 17.23
CA ARG A 340 -13.57 3.05 17.84
C ARG A 340 -14.05 3.83 19.06
N ASP A 341 -13.35 3.67 20.17
CA ASP A 341 -13.63 4.35 21.44
C ASP A 341 -12.38 5.02 22.00
N ASP A 342 -12.37 6.36 22.00
CA ASP A 342 -11.32 7.17 22.63
C ASP A 342 -11.60 7.45 24.10
N ASN A 343 -12.85 7.24 24.54
CA ASN A 343 -13.29 7.69 25.84
C ASN A 343 -13.14 6.58 26.87
N LEU A 344 -11.88 6.16 27.06
CA LEU A 344 -11.51 5.30 28.16
C LEU A 344 -11.88 5.96 29.52
N THR A 345 -12.03 7.29 29.55
CA THR A 345 -12.27 8.14 30.74
C THR A 345 -13.73 8.37 31.15
N ALA A 346 -14.73 8.07 30.31
CA ALA A 346 -16.14 8.43 30.60
C ALA A 346 -16.76 7.64 31.77
N GLY A 347 -16.16 6.52 32.16
CA GLY A 347 -16.58 5.73 33.33
C GLY A 347 -15.98 6.17 34.66
N GLY A 348 -15.12 7.21 34.67
CA GLY A 348 -14.33 7.62 35.86
C GLY A 348 -12.99 6.88 35.99
N ILE A 349 -12.18 7.29 36.96
CA ILE A 349 -10.80 6.80 37.20
C ILE A 349 -10.77 5.28 37.42
N ASP A 350 -11.80 4.71 38.05
CA ASP A 350 -11.88 3.26 38.33
C ASP A 350 -12.17 2.41 37.08
N PHE A 351 -12.83 2.98 36.07
CA PHE A 351 -13.12 2.27 34.82
C PHE A 351 -11.87 2.13 33.94
N LEU A 352 -10.94 3.08 34.04
CA LEU A 352 -9.64 3.08 33.38
C LEU A 352 -8.66 2.11 34.04
N ASN A 353 -8.58 2.15 35.37
CA ASN A 353 -7.55 1.45 36.13
C ASN A 353 -7.68 -0.08 36.08
N ASN A 354 -8.81 -0.60 35.60
CA ASN A 354 -8.97 -2.04 35.39
C ASN A 354 -9.70 -2.39 34.09
N ARG A 355 -9.36 -1.68 33.00
CA ARG A 355 -9.75 -2.09 31.65
C ARG A 355 -8.67 -2.97 31.04
N GLY A 356 -9.05 -4.12 30.50
CA GLY A 356 -8.16 -5.05 29.80
C GLY A 356 -8.71 -5.44 28.44
N ALA A 357 -7.88 -5.37 27.41
CA ALA A 357 -8.22 -5.74 26.03
C ALA A 357 -7.09 -6.57 25.41
N SER A 358 -7.37 -7.22 24.29
CA SER A 358 -6.38 -7.99 23.55
C SER A 358 -5.33 -7.09 22.91
N VAL A 359 -4.12 -7.61 22.74
CA VAL A 359 -3.05 -6.97 21.96
C VAL A 359 -2.84 -7.77 20.69
N ARG A 360 -2.79 -7.05 19.58
CA ARG A 360 -2.45 -7.56 18.26
C ARG A 360 -1.32 -6.71 17.71
N CYS A 361 -0.19 -7.33 17.39
CA CYS A 361 0.98 -6.60 16.93
C CYS A 361 1.00 -6.47 15.41
N ILE A 362 1.58 -5.37 14.95
CA ILE A 362 1.91 -5.05 13.57
C ILE A 362 3.43 -4.89 13.46
N LYS A 363 4.01 -5.25 12.32
CA LYS A 363 5.44 -5.10 12.03
C LYS A 363 5.82 -3.63 11.86
N ASP A 364 7.02 -3.24 12.29
CA ASP A 364 7.57 -1.87 12.19
C ASP A 364 7.85 -1.38 10.75
#